data_AF-A0A0C2F466-F1
#
_entry.id   AF-A0A0C2F466-F1
#
_cell.length_a   1.000
_cell.length_b   1.000
_cell.length_c   1.000
_cell.angle_alpha   90.00
_cell.angle_beta   90.00
_cell.angle_gamma   90.00
#
_symmetry.space_group_name_H-M   'P 1'
#
loop_
_entity.id
_entity.type
_entity.pdbx_description
1 polymer ?
#
loop_
_entity_poly.entity_id
_entity_poly.type
_entity_poly.pdbx_seq_one_letter_code
_entity_poly.pdbx_strand_id
1 'polypeptide(L)'
;MCQEVKDHLIIEQAKVKRLERRKRLRRHFAAGRHRKILFSDEKWFDGERAHNHQNDRVWLKGKPPLAGITYIGKAPLIFVHEEVKVQGPQYFAILENKVLTWAPW
;
A
#
# COMPACT_ATOMS: atom_id res chain seq x y z
N MET A 1 14.49 -19.74 17.27
CA MET A 1 13.09 -20.21 17.24
C MET A 1 12.48 -19.65 15.96
N CYS A 2 12.33 -20.47 14.92
CA CYS A 2 11.76 -20.02 13.64
C CYS A 2 10.24 -20.13 13.75
N GLN A 3 9.52 -19.01 13.67
CA GLN A 3 8.06 -19.02 13.57
C GLN A 3 7.68 -19.71 12.25
N GLU A 4 6.93 -20.81 12.30
CA GLU A 4 6.30 -21.37 11.10
C GLU A 4 5.36 -20.32 10.50
N VAL A 5 5.62 -19.97 9.24
CA VAL A 5 4.70 -19.14 8.45
C VAL A 5 3.47 -20.01 8.17
N LYS A 6 2.35 -19.71 8.84
CA LYS A 6 1.07 -20.33 8.51
C LYS A 6 0.69 -19.91 7.09
N ASP A 7 0.82 -20.83 6.14
CA ASP A 7 0.31 -20.63 4.79
C ASP A 7 -1.18 -20.34 4.87
N HIS A 8 -1.58 -19.15 4.41
CA HIS A 8 -2.97 -18.79 4.36
C HIS A 8 -3.66 -19.59 3.25
N LEU A 9 -4.40 -20.63 3.64
CA LEU A 9 -5.22 -21.41 2.70
C LEU A 9 -6.21 -20.47 1.99
N ILE A 10 -6.09 -20.39 0.67
CA ILE A 10 -6.98 -19.57 -0.16
C ILE A 10 -8.24 -20.40 -0.43
N ILE A 11 -9.35 -20.02 0.20
CA ILE A 11 -10.66 -20.63 -0.06
C ILE A 11 -11.10 -20.40 -1.52
N GLU A 12 -11.89 -21.32 -2.09
CA GLU A 12 -12.32 -21.26 -3.49
C GLU A 12 -13.01 -19.93 -3.87
N GLN A 13 -13.83 -19.38 -2.97
CA GLN A 13 -14.46 -18.08 -3.18
C GLN A 13 -13.44 -16.94 -3.34
N ALA A 14 -12.32 -16.99 -2.61
CA ALA A 14 -11.24 -16.01 -2.74
C ALA A 14 -10.48 -16.20 -4.06
N LYS A 15 -10.34 -17.44 -4.56
CA LYS A 15 -9.76 -17.71 -5.89
C LYS A 15 -10.61 -17.11 -7.01
N VAL A 16 -11.93 -17.28 -6.95
CA VAL A 16 -12.87 -16.68 -7.92
C VAL A 16 -12.75 -15.16 -7.92
N LYS A 17 -12.82 -14.51 -6.75
CA LYS A 17 -12.65 -13.05 -6.61
C LYS A 17 -11.30 -12.56 -7.15
N ARG A 18 -10.21 -13.29 -6.86
CA ARG A 18 -8.87 -12.98 -7.38
C ARG A 18 -8.81 -13.10 -8.90
N LEU A 19 -9.43 -14.13 -9.49
CA LEU A 19 -9.46 -14.35 -10.93
C LEU A 19 -10.22 -13.24 -11.67
N GLU A 20 -11.38 -12.83 -11.15
CA GLU A 20 -12.17 -11.73 -11.71
C GLU A 20 -11.41 -10.40 -11.66
N ARG A 21 -10.81 -10.09 -10.50
CA ARG A 21 -9.97 -8.90 -10.34
C ARG A 21 -8.79 -8.91 -11.30
N ARG A 22 -8.12 -10.04 -11.47
CA ARG A 22 -7.01 -10.21 -12.44
C ARG A 22 -7.45 -9.96 -13.88
N LYS A 23 -8.61 -10.51 -14.29
CA LYS A 23 -9.17 -10.27 -15.63
C LYS A 23 -9.48 -8.79 -15.85
N ARG A 24 -10.06 -8.11 -14.85
CA ARG A 24 -10.36 -6.67 -14.91
C ARG A 24 -9.10 -5.83 -15.00
N LEU A 25 -8.13 -6.07 -14.11
CA LEU A 25 -6.83 -5.37 -14.14
C LEU A 25 -6.14 -5.51 -15.49
N ARG A 26 -6.09 -6.73 -16.06
CA ARG A 26 -5.49 -6.95 -17.39
C ARG A 26 -6.13 -6.07 -18.48
N ARG A 27 -7.46 -5.91 -18.46
CA ARG A 27 -8.17 -5.02 -19.40
C ARG A 27 -7.84 -3.54 -19.16
N HIS A 28 -7.67 -3.12 -17.91
CA HIS A 28 -7.22 -1.74 -17.59
C HIS A 28 -5.80 -1.48 -18.10
N PHE A 29 -4.89 -2.44 -17.94
CA PHE A 29 -3.52 -2.33 -18.44
C PHE A 29 -3.48 -2.25 -19.97
N ALA A 30 -4.18 -3.14 -20.67
CA ALA A 30 -4.27 -3.13 -22.13
C ALA A 30 -4.84 -1.81 -22.68
N ALA A 31 -5.79 -1.20 -21.96
CA ALA A 31 -6.38 0.09 -22.33
C ALA A 31 -5.56 1.31 -21.87
N GLY A 32 -4.33 1.15 -21.35
CA GLY A 32 -3.51 2.25 -20.84
C GLY A 32 -4.02 2.92 -19.56
N ARG A 33 -5.19 2.51 -19.04
CA ARG A 33 -5.83 3.07 -17.84
C ARG A 33 -5.07 2.79 -16.54
N HIS A 34 -4.06 1.91 -16.58
CA HIS A 34 -3.16 1.67 -15.44
C HIS A 34 -2.39 2.94 -15.02
N ARG A 35 -2.18 3.89 -15.94
CA ARG A 35 -1.56 5.19 -15.63
C ARG A 35 -2.40 6.05 -14.69
N LYS A 36 -3.70 5.78 -14.57
CA LYS A 36 -4.59 6.47 -13.63
C LYS A 36 -4.69 5.78 -12.26
N ILE A 37 -3.85 4.77 -12.00
CA ILE A 37 -3.87 4.01 -10.75
C ILE A 37 -2.80 4.55 -9.81
N LEU A 38 -3.23 4.97 -8.63
CA LEU A 38 -2.38 5.13 -7.45
C LEU A 38 -2.44 3.84 -6.65
N PHE A 39 -1.31 3.14 -6.55
CA PHE A 39 -1.15 2.00 -5.67
C PHE A 39 -0.68 2.52 -4.31
N SER A 40 -1.34 2.13 -3.23
CA SER A 40 -0.95 2.50 -1.86
C SER A 40 -0.97 1.28 -0.96
N ASP A 41 -0.08 1.25 0.03
CA ASP A 41 -0.06 0.21 1.04
C ASP A 41 0.53 0.74 2.36
N GLU A 42 0.07 0.17 3.47
CA GLU A 42 0.61 0.42 4.80
C GLU A 42 1.65 -0.65 5.12
N LYS A 43 2.84 -0.24 5.55
CA LYS A 43 3.87 -1.20 5.92
C LYS A 43 4.40 -0.87 7.31
N TRP A 44 4.24 -1.83 8.22
CA TRP A 44 4.90 -1.79 9.52
C TRP A 44 6.39 -2.08 9.35
N PHE A 45 7.22 -1.29 10.00
CA PHE A 45 8.67 -1.41 9.96
C PHE A 45 9.21 -1.57 11.37
N ASP A 46 9.65 -2.78 11.67
CA ASP A 46 10.21 -3.24 12.94
C ASP A 46 11.70 -3.55 12.76
N GLY A 47 12.53 -2.52 12.73
CA GLY A 47 13.98 -2.71 12.67
C GLY A 47 14.78 -1.43 12.71
N GLU A 48 15.95 -1.46 13.35
CA GLU A 48 16.94 -0.40 13.30
C GLU A 48 17.26 -0.02 11.86
N ARG A 49 17.47 1.29 11.61
CA ARG A 49 17.78 1.94 10.34
C ARG A 49 18.37 1.00 9.28
N ALA A 50 17.52 0.27 8.56
CA ALA A 50 17.94 -0.50 7.41
C ALA A 50 17.96 0.45 6.21
N HIS A 51 19.16 0.72 5.69
CA HIS A 51 19.32 1.45 4.44
C HIS A 51 18.71 0.62 3.31
N ASN A 52 17.48 0.94 2.91
CA ASN A 52 16.81 0.29 1.79
C ASN A 52 17.28 0.93 0.49
N HIS A 53 18.22 0.31 -0.23
CA HIS A 53 18.70 0.80 -1.53
C HIS A 53 17.56 0.95 -2.58
N GLN A 54 16.39 0.31 -2.39
CA GLN A 54 15.23 0.51 -3.26
C GLN A 54 14.43 1.77 -2.93
N ASN A 55 14.63 2.36 -1.75
CA ASN A 55 13.98 3.56 -1.25
C ASN A 55 15.04 4.38 -0.47
N ASP A 56 15.78 5.28 -1.14
CA ASP A 56 16.78 6.21 -0.57
C ASP A 56 16.22 7.15 0.53
N ARG A 57 15.66 6.59 1.61
CA ARG A 57 14.95 7.34 2.66
C ARG A 57 15.33 6.76 4.02
N VAL A 58 15.57 7.64 4.98
CA VAL A 58 15.77 7.31 6.40
C VAL A 58 14.40 7.22 7.09
N TRP A 59 14.16 6.16 7.87
CA TRP A 59 12.82 5.83 8.38
C TRP A 59 12.66 6.24 9.85
N LEU A 60 11.43 6.63 10.23
CA LEU A 60 11.05 6.89 11.62
C LEU A 60 10.62 5.59 12.32
N LYS A 61 11.16 5.33 13.52
CA LYS A 61 10.85 4.18 14.36
C LYS A 61 9.40 4.25 14.89
N GLY A 62 8.72 3.10 14.96
CA GLY A 62 7.42 2.92 15.63
C GLY A 62 6.18 3.26 14.80
N LYS A 63 6.30 4.01 13.70
CA LYS A 63 5.13 4.46 12.94
C LYS A 63 4.97 3.64 11.67
N PRO A 64 3.78 3.09 11.36
CA PRO A 64 3.54 2.53 10.04
C PRO A 64 3.41 3.68 9.04
N PRO A 65 4.33 3.81 8.07
CA PRO A 65 4.11 4.71 6.96
C PRO A 65 3.11 4.13 5.96
N LEU A 66 2.28 5.02 5.43
CA LEU A 66 1.56 4.82 4.20
C LEU A 66 2.46 5.24 3.03
N ALA A 67 2.70 4.31 2.11
CA ALA A 67 3.46 4.54 0.89
C ALA A 67 2.53 4.48 -0.32
N GLY A 68 2.83 5.30 -1.34
CA GLY A 68 2.12 5.28 -2.62
C GLY A 68 3.06 5.28 -3.81
N ILE A 69 2.62 4.69 -4.92
CA ILE A 69 3.31 4.71 -6.21
C ILE A 69 2.30 4.86 -7.35
N THR A 70 2.66 5.66 -8.33
CA THR A 70 1.92 5.91 -9.56
C THR A 70 2.83 5.66 -10.76
N TYR A 71 2.31 5.76 -11.98
CA TYR A 71 3.16 5.65 -13.17
C TYR A 71 4.19 6.78 -13.32
N ILE A 72 3.98 7.93 -12.65
CA ILE A 72 4.92 9.06 -12.66
C ILE A 72 6.00 8.95 -11.58
N GLY A 73 5.84 8.05 -10.60
CA GLY A 73 6.83 7.82 -9.56
C GLY A 73 6.23 7.55 -8.18
N LYS A 74 7.06 7.68 -7.16
CA LYS A 74 6.71 7.44 -5.75
C LYS A 74 5.99 8.66 -5.17
N ALA A 75 4.86 8.43 -4.52
CA ALA A 75 4.19 9.44 -3.70
C ALA A 75 4.99 9.71 -2.40
N PRO A 76 4.74 10.84 -1.72
CA PRO A 76 5.32 11.11 -0.41
C PRO A 76 4.95 10.01 0.60
N LEU A 77 5.90 9.74 1.51
CA LEU A 77 5.67 8.81 2.61
C LEU A 77 4.88 9.52 3.71
N ILE A 78 3.71 9.00 4.07
CA ILE A 78 2.84 9.61 5.08
C ILE A 78 2.94 8.79 6.35
N PHE A 79 3.51 9.38 7.40
CA PHE A 79 3.50 8.76 8.73
C PHE A 79 2.15 9.01 9.39
N VAL A 80 1.48 7.93 9.80
CA VAL A 80 0.29 7.98 10.64
C VAL A 80 0.75 8.11 12.10
N HIS A 81 0.12 9.00 12.86
CA HIS A 81 0.48 9.19 14.27
C HIS A 81 -0.03 8.00 15.12
N GLU A 82 0.86 7.32 15.84
CA GLU A 82 0.54 6.36 16.92
C GLU A 82 -0.28 7.11 17.98
N GLU A 83 -1.45 6.65 18.42
CA GLU A 83 -1.63 5.61 19.45
C GLU A 83 -3.05 4.98 19.35
N VAL A 84 -3.71 5.10 18.20
CA VAL A 84 -5.07 4.61 18.00
C VAL A 84 -5.10 3.78 16.73
N LYS A 85 -5.62 2.55 16.82
CA LYS A 85 -6.00 1.75 15.65
C LYS A 85 -6.75 2.66 14.69
N VAL A 86 -6.20 2.91 13.51
CA VAL A 86 -6.76 3.90 12.57
C VAL A 86 -8.22 3.57 12.34
N GLN A 87 -9.10 4.43 12.85
CA GLN A 87 -10.53 4.27 12.66
C GLN A 87 -10.90 4.72 11.25
N GLY A 88 -11.99 4.18 10.70
CA GLY A 88 -12.46 4.50 9.35
C GLY A 88 -12.40 6.00 9.01
N PRO A 89 -12.95 6.90 9.83
CA PRO A 89 -12.95 8.34 9.55
C PRO A 89 -11.55 8.97 9.49
N GLN A 90 -10.64 8.53 10.36
CA GLN A 90 -9.26 9.04 10.39
C GLN A 90 -8.49 8.56 9.15
N TYR A 91 -8.74 7.32 8.71
CA TYR A 91 -8.17 6.81 7.46
C TYR A 91 -8.70 7.58 6.25
N PHE A 92 -10.01 7.85 6.18
CA PHE A 92 -10.60 8.67 5.11
C PHE A 92 -9.96 10.05 5.04
N ALA A 93 -9.79 10.74 6.17
CA ALA A 93 -9.14 12.05 6.21
C ALA A 93 -7.69 12.00 5.72
N ILE A 94 -6.95 10.92 6.01
CA ILE A 94 -5.59 10.73 5.48
C ILE A 94 -5.62 10.50 3.97
N LEU A 95 -6.54 9.65 3.48
CA LEU A 95 -6.69 9.40 2.05
C LEU A 95 -7.01 10.68 1.29
N GLU A 96 -8.02 11.43 1.71
CA GLU A 96 -8.46 12.65 1.02
C GLU A 96 -7.39 13.74 1.03
N ASN A 97 -6.83 14.05 2.20
CA ASN A 97 -5.94 15.20 2.33
C ASN A 97 -4.51 14.91 1.86
N LYS A 98 -4.04 13.67 1.99
CA LYS A 98 -2.62 13.34 1.80
C LYS A 98 -2.35 12.40 0.64
N VAL A 99 -3.28 11.53 0.26
CA VAL A 99 -3.05 10.48 -0.75
C VAL A 99 -3.65 10.86 -2.10
N LEU A 100 -4.91 11.31 -2.12
CA LEU A 100 -5.61 11.69 -3.36
C LEU A 100 -4.99 12.91 -4.05
N THR A 101 -4.29 13.76 -3.31
CA THR A 101 -3.53 14.89 -3.87
C THR A 101 -2.45 14.46 -4.87
N TRP A 102 -2.06 13.18 -4.86
CA TRP A 102 -1.06 12.60 -5.77
C TRP A 102 -1.67 11.63 -6.79
N ALA A 103 -3.00 11.50 -6.83
CA ALA A 103 -3.67 10.65 -7.79
C ALA A 103 -3.52 11.25 -9.21
N PRO A 104 -3.08 10.47 -10.21
CA PRO A 104 -3.07 10.92 -11.59
C PRO A 104 -4.50 10.90 -12.14
N TRP A 105 -5.15 12.06 -12.13
CA TRP A 105 -6.52 12.26 -12.63
C TRP A 105 -6.62 12.05 -14.16
#